data_AF-A0A954QAM3-F1
#
_entry.id   AF-A0A954QAM3-F1
#
_cell.length_a   1.000
_cell.length_b   1.000
_cell.length_c   1.000
_cell.angle_alpha   90.00
_cell.angle_beta   90.00
_cell.angle_gamma   90.00
#
_symmetry.space_group_name_H-M   'P 1'
#
loop_
_entity.id
_entity.type
_entity.pdbx_description
1 polymer ?
#
loop_
_entity_poly.entity_id
_entity_poly.type
_entity_poly.pdbx_seq_one_letter_code
_entity_poly.pdbx_strand_id
1 'polypeptide(L)'
;MLDRASTFAQPEIVELLKTRFVPVAIDQAYQRRQQDTEGEFYRKIAGQSPRGDFQATTQGFYIANAAGDLLLYNNNRDPEKVLRLMKEKLREFVSEQTVRGEIPPIHTAKVDPRYNVSPPAGGLVLRVHAKVLDGYKPTTDRWQHIFQTALSRDNLWVSEREHQSLVRGEFPNSLQQRVARFHLVDNTRGEPPIWEPTEIREVSVTLSDGSLGGKVQLANQRGNRGFDAELKGEIEVKAGQVVRFDMVCLGQFWGDGPYTRGAPVGRFPLAISFTLADGTDIADKVPPQGSRGWVEGYIRP
;
A
#
# COMPACT_ATOMS: atom_id res chain seq x y z
N MET A 1 -7.20 4.05 -2.47
CA MET A 1 -7.63 5.44 -2.23
C MET A 1 -8.91 5.77 -2.97
N LEU A 2 -8.87 5.86 -4.30
CA LEU A 2 -10.04 6.18 -5.14
C LEU A 2 -11.23 5.27 -4.83
N ASP A 3 -11.02 3.96 -4.84
CA ASP A 3 -12.07 2.97 -4.57
C ASP A 3 -12.64 3.11 -3.15
N ARG A 4 -11.80 3.44 -2.15
CA ARG A 4 -12.23 3.67 -0.77
C ARG A 4 -13.12 4.91 -0.65
N ALA A 5 -12.76 5.99 -1.34
CA ALA A 5 -13.49 7.26 -1.31
C ALA A 5 -14.69 7.32 -2.29
N SER A 6 -14.89 6.27 -3.09
CA SER A 6 -15.99 6.15 -4.06
C SER A 6 -16.81 4.88 -3.82
N THR A 7 -16.45 3.77 -4.49
CA THR A 7 -17.17 2.49 -4.44
C THR A 7 -17.44 2.02 -3.00
N PHE A 8 -16.42 1.96 -2.15
CA PHE A 8 -16.54 1.43 -0.80
C PHE A 8 -16.98 2.46 0.24
N ALA A 9 -17.24 3.71 -0.18
CA ALA A 9 -17.94 4.70 0.63
C ALA A 9 -19.46 4.63 0.45
N GLN A 10 -19.97 3.89 -0.55
CA GLN A 10 -21.40 3.77 -0.79
C GLN A 10 -22.06 2.76 0.18
N PRO A 11 -22.99 3.16 1.07
CA PRO A 11 -23.53 2.28 2.10
C PRO A 11 -24.19 1.00 1.57
N GLU A 12 -24.92 1.07 0.45
CA GLU A 12 -25.55 -0.13 -0.12
C GLU A 12 -24.55 -1.16 -0.64
N ILE A 13 -23.40 -0.71 -1.17
CA ILE A 13 -22.33 -1.63 -1.59
C ILE A 13 -21.75 -2.32 -0.36
N VAL A 14 -21.48 -1.55 0.70
CA VAL A 14 -20.96 -2.10 1.97
C VAL A 14 -21.94 -3.11 2.58
N GLU A 15 -23.24 -2.82 2.55
CA GLU A 15 -24.26 -3.73 3.06
C GLU A 15 -24.31 -5.06 2.29
N LEU A 16 -24.26 -5.00 0.95
CA LEU A 16 -24.17 -6.20 0.13
C LEU A 16 -22.92 -7.01 0.44
N LEU A 17 -21.76 -6.35 0.57
CA LEU A 17 -20.50 -7.03 0.92
C LEU A 17 -20.55 -7.70 2.29
N LYS A 18 -21.33 -7.18 3.24
CA LYS A 18 -21.48 -7.77 4.58
C LYS A 18 -22.47 -8.93 4.63
N THR A 19 -23.51 -8.91 3.81
CA THR A 19 -24.67 -9.80 3.97
C THR A 19 -24.85 -10.80 2.84
N ARG A 20 -24.35 -10.52 1.64
CA ARG A 20 -24.65 -11.30 0.41
C ARG A 20 -23.41 -11.78 -0.34
N PHE A 21 -22.24 -11.26 -0.01
CA PHE A 21 -20.96 -11.65 -0.62
C PHE A 21 -19.95 -12.03 0.46
N VAL A 22 -18.90 -12.75 0.05
CA VAL A 22 -17.68 -12.91 0.85
C VAL A 22 -16.64 -11.95 0.26
N PRO A 23 -16.37 -10.80 0.90
CA PRO A 23 -15.45 -9.80 0.37
C PRO A 23 -14.00 -10.23 0.60
N VAL A 24 -13.19 -10.17 -0.45
CA VAL A 24 -11.75 -10.44 -0.38
C VAL A 24 -11.00 -9.28 -1.03
N ALA A 25 -9.98 -8.76 -0.34
CA ALA A 25 -9.05 -7.79 -0.88
C ALA A 25 -7.66 -8.44 -0.99
N ILE A 26 -7.02 -8.29 -2.15
CA ILE A 26 -5.73 -8.89 -2.48
C ILE A 26 -4.80 -7.83 -3.07
N ASP A 27 -3.48 -8.04 -3.00
CA ASP A 27 -2.54 -7.28 -3.83
C ASP A 27 -2.32 -8.03 -5.14
N GLN A 28 -3.04 -7.67 -6.19
CA GLN A 28 -2.92 -8.34 -7.48
C GLN A 28 -1.48 -8.46 -8.02
N ALA A 29 -0.53 -7.61 -7.59
CA ALA A 29 0.88 -7.76 -7.95
C ALA A 29 1.53 -9.01 -7.35
N TYR A 30 1.02 -9.50 -6.22
CA TYR A 30 1.41 -10.72 -5.51
C TYR A 30 0.65 -11.91 -6.10
N GLN A 31 -0.67 -11.96 -5.94
CA GLN A 31 -1.47 -13.14 -6.26
C GLN A 31 -1.37 -13.57 -7.73
N ARG A 32 -1.17 -12.64 -8.68
CA ARG A 32 -0.97 -13.01 -10.10
C ARG A 32 0.35 -13.75 -10.36
N ARG A 33 1.34 -13.64 -9.46
CA ARG A 33 2.69 -14.24 -9.57
C ARG A 33 2.95 -15.37 -8.57
N GLN A 34 2.17 -15.40 -7.49
CA GLN A 34 2.30 -16.32 -6.36
C GLN A 34 2.09 -17.78 -6.78
N GLN A 35 3.06 -18.65 -6.52
CA GLN A 35 3.05 -20.05 -6.96
C GLN A 35 2.53 -20.99 -5.87
N ASP A 36 1.31 -20.73 -5.40
CA ASP A 36 0.63 -21.57 -4.40
C ASP A 36 -0.87 -21.67 -4.63
N THR A 37 -1.58 -22.35 -3.72
CA THR A 37 -3.02 -22.62 -3.84
C THR A 37 -3.86 -21.33 -3.97
N GLU A 38 -3.50 -20.25 -3.26
CA GLU A 38 -4.21 -18.98 -3.35
C GLU A 38 -3.96 -18.32 -4.71
N GLY A 39 -2.70 -18.26 -5.15
CA GLY A 39 -2.34 -17.70 -6.45
C GLY A 39 -2.96 -18.49 -7.61
N GLU A 40 -3.01 -19.82 -7.51
CA GLU A 40 -3.67 -20.70 -8.49
C GLU A 40 -5.17 -20.40 -8.58
N PHE A 41 -5.86 -20.28 -7.44
CA PHE A 41 -7.28 -19.96 -7.42
C PHE A 41 -7.56 -18.55 -7.96
N TYR A 42 -6.75 -17.56 -7.58
CA TYR A 42 -6.87 -16.21 -8.11
C TYR A 42 -6.68 -16.20 -9.64
N ARG A 43 -5.64 -16.85 -10.16
CA ARG A 43 -5.39 -16.93 -11.60
C ARG A 43 -6.51 -17.67 -12.34
N LYS A 44 -7.14 -18.70 -11.74
CA LYS A 44 -8.33 -19.35 -12.29
C LYS A 44 -9.44 -18.33 -12.56
N ILE A 45 -9.73 -17.46 -11.60
CA ILE A 45 -10.76 -16.42 -11.72
C ILE A 45 -10.33 -15.33 -12.72
N ALA A 46 -9.16 -14.72 -12.50
CA ALA A 46 -8.70 -13.58 -13.29
C ALA A 46 -8.41 -13.94 -14.76
N GLY A 47 -8.01 -15.19 -15.03
CA GLY A 47 -7.76 -15.72 -16.37
C GLY A 47 -9.00 -15.75 -17.27
N GLN A 48 -10.20 -15.77 -16.69
CA GLN A 48 -11.48 -15.72 -17.43
C GLN A 48 -11.89 -14.27 -17.81
N SER A 49 -11.16 -13.27 -17.32
CA SER A 49 -11.47 -11.86 -17.57
C SER A 49 -10.68 -11.30 -18.75
N PRO A 50 -11.02 -10.11 -19.26
CA PRO A 50 -10.17 -9.36 -20.21
C PRO A 50 -8.77 -9.01 -19.66
N ARG A 51 -8.48 -9.29 -18.39
CA ARG A 51 -7.17 -9.12 -17.73
C ARG A 51 -6.46 -10.47 -17.52
N GLY A 52 -6.73 -11.48 -18.35
CA GLY A 52 -6.09 -12.80 -18.22
C GLY A 52 -4.60 -12.85 -18.54
N ASP A 53 -3.99 -11.75 -19.04
CA ASP A 53 -2.54 -11.64 -19.16
C ASP A 53 -1.89 -11.30 -17.82
N PHE A 54 -1.29 -12.30 -17.18
CA PHE A 54 -0.63 -12.14 -15.88
C PHE A 54 0.71 -11.39 -15.93
N GLN A 55 1.23 -11.09 -17.12
CA GLN A 55 2.35 -10.15 -17.26
C GLN A 55 1.87 -8.70 -17.11
N ALA A 56 0.62 -8.42 -17.47
CA ALA A 56 -0.05 -7.13 -17.29
C ALA A 56 -0.84 -7.03 -15.98
N THR A 57 -1.23 -5.79 -15.63
CA THR A 57 -2.06 -5.55 -14.44
C THR A 57 -3.40 -6.28 -14.52
N THR A 58 -3.75 -6.93 -13.42
CA THR A 58 -5.04 -7.61 -13.20
C THR A 58 -5.93 -6.83 -12.23
N GLN A 59 -5.69 -5.52 -12.11
CA GLN A 59 -6.48 -4.63 -11.26
C GLN A 59 -7.95 -4.58 -11.70
N GLY A 60 -8.85 -4.73 -10.73
CA GLY A 60 -10.28 -4.54 -10.90
C GLY A 60 -11.08 -5.18 -9.77
N PHE A 61 -12.40 -5.14 -9.91
CA PHE A 61 -13.36 -5.83 -9.08
C PHE A 61 -13.82 -7.10 -9.78
N TYR A 62 -13.78 -8.21 -9.06
CA TYR A 62 -14.14 -9.53 -9.52
C TYR A 62 -15.29 -10.06 -8.67
N ILE A 63 -16.30 -10.63 -9.31
CA ILE A 63 -17.31 -11.46 -8.64
C ILE A 63 -17.18 -12.85 -9.26
N ALA A 64 -16.98 -13.85 -8.42
CA ALA A 64 -16.88 -15.25 -8.82
C ALA A 64 -17.68 -16.12 -7.85
N ASN A 65 -18.05 -17.31 -8.30
CA ASN A 65 -18.64 -18.33 -7.42
C ASN A 65 -17.53 -19.08 -6.63
N ALA A 66 -17.94 -19.95 -5.71
CA ALA A 66 -17.01 -20.75 -4.91
C ALA A 66 -16.16 -21.74 -5.73
N ALA A 67 -16.62 -22.13 -6.93
CA ALA A 67 -15.84 -22.96 -7.84
C ALA A 67 -14.74 -22.16 -8.57
N GLY A 68 -14.74 -20.83 -8.47
CA GLY A 68 -13.81 -19.95 -9.18
C GLY A 68 -14.25 -19.59 -10.59
N ASP A 69 -15.53 -19.76 -10.93
CA ASP A 69 -16.09 -19.31 -12.20
C ASP A 69 -16.43 -17.81 -12.11
N LEU A 70 -15.95 -17.04 -13.08
CA LEU A 70 -16.11 -15.60 -13.11
C LEU A 70 -17.55 -15.22 -13.49
N LEU A 71 -18.20 -14.42 -12.65
CA LEU A 71 -19.52 -13.83 -12.92
C LEU A 71 -19.41 -12.38 -13.41
N LEU A 72 -18.40 -11.65 -12.93
CA LEU A 72 -18.16 -10.26 -13.31
C LEU A 72 -16.70 -9.89 -13.20
N TYR A 73 -16.22 -9.16 -14.20
CA TYR A 73 -15.09 -8.27 -14.07
C TYR A 73 -15.53 -6.82 -14.34
N ASN A 74 -15.15 -5.90 -13.47
CA ASN A 74 -15.35 -4.46 -13.67
C ASN A 74 -14.15 -3.68 -13.10
N ASN A 75 -13.68 -2.67 -13.82
CA ASN A 75 -12.63 -1.76 -13.33
C ASN A 75 -13.08 -0.29 -13.37
N ASN A 76 -14.39 -0.05 -13.38
CA ASN A 76 -14.98 1.28 -13.21
C ASN A 76 -15.23 1.54 -11.71
N ARG A 77 -14.99 2.79 -11.28
CA ARG A 77 -15.09 3.26 -9.88
C ARG A 77 -16.36 4.04 -9.58
N ASP A 78 -17.25 4.20 -10.55
CA ASP A 78 -18.56 4.77 -10.36
C ASP A 78 -19.42 3.84 -9.46
N PRO A 79 -19.78 4.29 -8.25
CA PRO A 79 -20.52 3.46 -7.30
C PRO A 79 -21.89 3.04 -7.84
N GLU A 80 -22.56 3.85 -8.66
CA GLU A 80 -23.89 3.50 -9.20
C GLU A 80 -23.78 2.34 -10.18
N LYS A 81 -22.79 2.41 -11.08
CA LYS A 81 -22.51 1.33 -12.01
C LYS A 81 -22.11 0.05 -11.28
N VAL A 82 -21.21 0.14 -10.30
CA VAL A 82 -20.78 -1.03 -9.51
C VAL A 82 -21.96 -1.68 -8.80
N LEU A 83 -22.78 -0.88 -8.11
CA LEU A 83 -23.95 -1.36 -7.37
C LEU A 83 -24.96 -2.06 -8.28
N ARG A 84 -25.24 -1.48 -9.46
CA ARG A 84 -26.14 -2.10 -10.44
C ARG A 84 -25.62 -3.48 -10.87
N LEU A 85 -24.34 -3.58 -11.22
CA LEU A 85 -23.72 -4.84 -11.65
C LEU A 85 -23.69 -5.87 -10.53
N MET A 86 -23.41 -5.47 -9.29
CA MET A 86 -23.48 -6.37 -8.12
C MET A 86 -24.89 -6.94 -7.93
N LYS A 87 -25.93 -6.10 -7.99
CA LYS A 87 -27.33 -6.52 -7.85
C LYS A 87 -27.77 -7.45 -8.99
N GLU A 88 -27.35 -7.16 -10.22
CA GLU A 88 -27.61 -7.99 -11.39
C GLU A 88 -27.01 -9.39 -11.23
N LYS A 89 -25.71 -9.47 -10.94
CA LYS A 89 -25.00 -10.75 -10.83
C LYS A 89 -25.40 -11.57 -9.61
N LEU A 90 -25.81 -10.91 -8.53
CA LEU A 90 -26.42 -11.60 -7.40
C LEU A 90 -27.77 -12.24 -7.76
N ARG A 91 -28.61 -11.56 -8.56
CA ARG A 91 -29.88 -12.14 -9.01
C ARG A 91 -29.67 -13.33 -9.95
N GLU A 92 -28.78 -13.20 -10.92
CA GLU A 92 -28.39 -14.30 -11.83
C GLU A 92 -27.89 -15.50 -11.02
N PHE A 93 -26.94 -15.28 -10.12
CA PHE A 93 -26.39 -16.34 -9.27
C PHE A 93 -27.47 -17.08 -8.47
N VAL A 94 -28.39 -16.35 -7.81
CA VAL A 94 -29.47 -16.96 -7.03
C VAL A 94 -30.45 -17.73 -7.92
N SER A 95 -30.74 -17.23 -9.12
CA SER A 95 -31.66 -17.92 -10.05
C SER A 95 -31.09 -19.23 -10.60
N GLU A 96 -29.76 -19.34 -10.70
CA GLU A 96 -29.05 -20.54 -11.17
C GLU A 96 -28.64 -21.48 -10.03
N GLN A 97 -28.72 -21.05 -8.77
CA GLN A 97 -28.18 -21.78 -7.62
C GLN A 97 -28.88 -23.13 -7.40
N THR A 98 -30.14 -23.27 -7.82
CA THR A 98 -30.89 -24.53 -7.79
C THR A 98 -30.27 -25.65 -8.66
N VAL A 99 -29.29 -25.33 -9.51
CA VAL A 99 -28.65 -26.29 -10.44
C VAL A 99 -27.24 -26.71 -9.98
N ARG A 100 -26.68 -26.09 -8.92
CA ARG A 100 -25.26 -26.28 -8.56
C ARG A 100 -25.12 -27.18 -7.32
N GLY A 101 -24.42 -28.30 -7.47
CA GLY A 101 -24.08 -29.22 -6.37
C GLY A 101 -23.04 -28.63 -5.40
N GLU A 102 -22.72 -29.39 -4.36
CA GLU A 102 -21.69 -29.01 -3.38
C GLU A 102 -20.32 -28.83 -4.04
N ILE A 103 -19.66 -27.71 -3.74
CA ILE A 103 -18.29 -27.44 -4.19
C ILE A 103 -17.32 -27.89 -3.10
N PRO A 104 -16.37 -28.80 -3.39
CA PRO A 104 -15.37 -29.21 -2.42
C PRO A 104 -14.57 -28.02 -1.89
N PRO A 105 -14.25 -27.99 -0.59
CA PRO A 105 -13.41 -26.94 -0.02
C PRO A 105 -12.01 -26.96 -0.65
N ILE A 106 -11.47 -25.76 -0.87
CA ILE A 106 -10.07 -25.60 -1.28
C ILE A 106 -9.21 -25.62 0.00
N HIS A 107 -8.26 -26.55 0.06
CA HIS A 107 -7.31 -26.64 1.15
C HIS A 107 -5.96 -26.07 0.74
N THR A 108 -5.36 -25.26 1.61
CA THR A 108 -4.00 -24.76 1.43
C THR A 108 -3.03 -25.95 1.42
N ALA A 109 -2.52 -26.31 0.25
CA ALA A 109 -1.58 -27.41 0.07
C ALA A 109 -0.13 -26.92 -0.12
N LYS A 110 0.03 -25.70 -0.63
CA LYS A 110 1.31 -25.04 -0.89
C LYS A 110 1.25 -23.62 -0.37
N VAL A 111 2.41 -23.08 0.00
CA VAL A 111 2.58 -21.67 0.39
C VAL A 111 3.83 -21.16 -0.32
N ASP A 112 3.70 -20.07 -1.07
CA ASP A 112 4.84 -19.41 -1.71
C ASP A 112 5.45 -18.41 -0.71
N PRO A 113 6.64 -18.70 -0.14
CA PRO A 113 7.23 -17.85 0.89
C PRO A 113 7.62 -16.46 0.38
N ARG A 114 7.69 -16.27 -0.94
CA ARG A 114 8.03 -14.97 -1.53
C ARG A 114 6.93 -13.93 -1.35
N TYR A 115 5.67 -14.37 -1.26
CA TYR A 115 4.49 -13.51 -1.19
C TYR A 115 3.70 -13.67 0.12
N ASN A 116 3.96 -14.72 0.89
CA ASN A 116 3.41 -14.96 2.23
C ASN A 116 4.38 -14.51 3.33
N VAL A 117 4.74 -13.23 3.30
CA VAL A 117 5.74 -12.65 4.21
C VAL A 117 5.09 -12.14 5.49
N SER A 118 5.80 -12.25 6.61
CA SER A 118 5.39 -11.71 7.90
C SER A 118 6.32 -10.57 8.32
N PRO A 119 5.87 -9.63 9.18
CA PRO A 119 6.75 -8.65 9.78
C PRO A 119 8.00 -9.28 10.41
N PRO A 120 9.16 -8.61 10.40
CA PRO A 120 10.39 -9.16 10.95
C PRO A 120 10.22 -9.55 12.43
N ALA A 121 10.51 -10.80 12.77
CA ALA A 121 10.54 -11.24 14.16
C ALA A 121 11.51 -10.37 14.97
N GLY A 122 11.12 -9.94 16.18
CA GLY A 122 11.90 -9.02 17.01
C GLY A 122 12.04 -7.59 16.48
N GLY A 123 11.49 -7.31 15.30
CA GLY A 123 11.47 -6.00 14.67
C GLY A 123 10.27 -5.13 15.08
N LEU A 124 10.09 -4.03 14.37
CA LEU A 124 8.97 -3.10 14.56
C LEU A 124 8.20 -2.92 13.26
N VAL A 125 6.91 -2.63 13.39
CA VAL A 125 6.09 -2.10 12.30
C VAL A 125 5.80 -0.65 12.60
N LEU A 126 6.13 0.24 11.67
CA LEU A 126 5.77 1.65 11.73
C LEU A 126 4.71 1.94 10.67
N ARG A 127 3.60 2.54 11.07
CA ARG A 127 2.57 3.05 10.15
C ARG A 127 3.11 4.29 9.47
N VAL A 128 3.05 4.34 8.15
CA VAL A 128 3.51 5.47 7.33
C VAL A 128 2.31 6.12 6.67
N HIS A 129 2.19 7.44 6.79
CA HIS A 129 1.15 8.21 6.09
C HIS A 129 1.77 9.38 5.36
N ALA A 130 1.39 9.58 4.08
CA ALA A 130 1.82 10.74 3.31
C ALA A 130 0.63 11.64 2.95
N LYS A 131 0.88 12.95 2.93
CA LYS A 131 -0.10 13.96 2.53
C LYS A 131 0.56 15.14 1.80
N VAL A 132 0.08 15.44 0.60
CA VAL A 132 0.33 16.73 -0.06
C VAL A 132 -0.49 17.79 0.66
N LEU A 133 0.18 18.80 1.19
CA LEU A 133 -0.44 19.82 2.05
C LEU A 133 -1.01 21.00 1.26
N ASP A 134 -0.42 21.34 0.11
CA ASP A 134 -0.79 22.49 -0.70
C ASP A 134 -0.28 22.35 -2.15
N GLY A 135 -0.61 23.32 -3.01
CA GLY A 135 -0.17 23.45 -4.40
C GLY A 135 -1.21 23.00 -5.43
N TYR A 136 -2.31 22.39 -4.97
CA TYR A 136 -3.43 22.05 -5.83
C TYR A 136 -4.28 23.26 -6.18
N LYS A 137 -4.70 23.35 -7.45
CA LYS A 137 -5.74 24.30 -7.84
C LYS A 137 -7.08 23.82 -7.30
N PRO A 138 -7.94 24.73 -6.80
CA PRO A 138 -9.32 24.39 -6.45
C PRO A 138 -10.01 23.67 -7.61
N THR A 139 -10.83 22.67 -7.28
CA THR A 139 -11.56 21.87 -8.27
C THR A 139 -12.95 21.56 -7.76
N THR A 140 -13.92 21.55 -8.67
CA THR A 140 -15.28 21.04 -8.45
C THR A 140 -15.44 19.63 -8.99
N ASP A 141 -14.44 19.09 -9.70
CA ASP A 141 -14.45 17.72 -10.16
C ASP A 141 -14.25 16.76 -8.98
N ARG A 142 -15.24 15.89 -8.76
CA ARG A 142 -15.25 14.94 -7.64
C ARG A 142 -14.02 14.03 -7.65
N TRP A 143 -13.55 13.58 -8.80
CA TRP A 143 -12.45 12.63 -8.89
C TRP A 143 -11.11 13.29 -8.58
N GLN A 144 -10.89 14.49 -9.10
CA GLN A 144 -9.74 15.31 -8.75
C GLN A 144 -9.75 15.63 -7.26
N HIS A 145 -10.91 16.02 -6.71
CA HIS A 145 -11.01 16.33 -5.28
C HIS A 145 -10.60 15.15 -4.39
N ILE A 146 -10.96 13.91 -4.74
CA ILE A 146 -10.51 12.71 -4.03
C ILE A 146 -8.97 12.63 -4.00
N PHE A 147 -8.30 12.80 -5.15
CA PHE A 147 -6.84 12.77 -5.20
C PHE A 147 -6.20 13.92 -4.42
N GLN A 148 -6.76 15.13 -4.51
CA GLN A 148 -6.23 16.31 -3.81
C GLN A 148 -6.35 16.19 -2.28
N THR A 149 -7.41 15.55 -1.80
CA THR A 149 -7.70 15.43 -0.35
C THR A 149 -7.19 14.15 0.28
N ALA A 150 -6.73 13.18 -0.51
CA ALA A 150 -6.40 11.89 0.03
C ALA A 150 -5.19 11.85 0.97
N LEU A 151 -5.21 10.84 1.83
CA LEU A 151 -4.15 10.45 2.74
C LEU A 151 -3.64 9.08 2.30
N SER A 152 -2.32 8.98 2.09
CA SER A 152 -1.69 7.70 1.79
C SER A 152 -1.52 6.87 3.07
N ARG A 153 -1.34 5.57 2.89
CA ARG A 153 -0.95 4.65 3.95
C ARG A 153 0.04 3.62 3.40
N ASP A 154 1.10 3.36 4.15
CA ASP A 154 2.04 2.26 3.95
C ASP A 154 2.54 1.77 5.32
N ASN A 155 3.36 0.73 5.34
CA ASN A 155 4.08 0.29 6.54
C ASN A 155 5.58 0.32 6.27
N LEU A 156 6.36 0.66 7.30
CA LEU A 156 7.80 0.47 7.34
C LEU A 156 8.10 -0.69 8.28
N TRP A 157 8.79 -1.70 7.78
CA TRP A 157 9.29 -2.81 8.59
C TRP A 157 10.73 -2.53 9.00
N VAL A 158 10.93 -2.46 10.32
CA VAL A 158 12.22 -2.31 10.98
C VAL A 158 12.68 -3.70 11.40
N SER A 159 13.90 -4.09 11.04
CA SER A 159 14.45 -5.39 11.45
C SER A 159 14.77 -5.41 12.95
N GLU A 160 14.92 -6.61 13.52
CA GLU A 160 15.39 -6.77 14.91
C GLU A 160 16.70 -6.04 15.17
N ARG A 161 17.69 -6.18 14.27
CA ARG A 161 18.98 -5.49 14.41
C ARG A 161 18.83 -3.97 14.45
N GLU A 162 17.98 -3.42 13.59
CA GLU A 162 17.71 -1.98 13.56
C GLU A 162 16.95 -1.53 14.80
N HIS A 163 15.98 -2.32 15.27
CA HIS A 163 15.30 -2.08 16.53
C HIS A 163 16.30 -2.03 17.70
N GLN A 164 17.23 -2.97 17.79
CA GLN A 164 18.28 -2.95 18.82
C GLN A 164 19.20 -1.72 18.71
N SER A 165 19.47 -1.22 17.50
CA SER A 165 20.17 0.07 17.33
C SER A 165 19.35 1.24 17.87
N LEU A 166 18.05 1.31 17.58
CA LEU A 166 17.17 2.36 18.11
C LEU A 166 17.16 2.36 19.65
N VAL A 167 17.13 1.16 20.27
CA VAL A 167 17.22 0.99 21.73
C VAL A 167 18.50 1.58 22.32
N ARG A 168 19.61 1.54 21.57
CA ARG A 168 20.90 2.14 21.97
C ARG A 168 21.01 3.64 21.65
N GLY A 169 19.94 4.27 21.14
CA GLY A 169 19.98 5.66 20.72
C GLY A 169 20.65 5.87 19.36
N GLU A 170 20.79 4.84 18.53
CA GLU A 170 21.37 4.92 17.20
C GLU A 170 20.28 4.86 16.12
N PHE A 171 20.38 5.70 15.10
CA PHE A 171 19.56 5.57 13.88
C PHE A 171 20.41 4.97 12.75
N PRO A 172 20.38 3.64 12.53
CA PRO A 172 21.35 2.95 11.68
C PRO A 172 21.20 3.33 10.21
N ASN A 173 22.32 3.36 9.47
CA ASN A 173 22.34 3.75 8.07
C ASN A 173 21.40 2.89 7.19
N SER A 174 21.28 1.59 7.46
CA SER A 174 20.34 0.71 6.75
C SER A 174 18.87 1.18 6.86
N LEU A 175 18.48 1.72 8.01
CA LEU A 175 17.14 2.26 8.22
C LEU A 175 17.00 3.62 7.52
N GLN A 176 18.04 4.46 7.55
CA GLN A 176 18.06 5.73 6.81
C GLN A 176 17.86 5.52 5.32
N GLN A 177 18.62 4.60 4.73
CA GLN A 177 18.52 4.26 3.31
C GLN A 177 17.15 3.71 2.94
N ARG A 178 16.56 2.86 3.79
CA ARG A 178 15.23 2.29 3.57
C ARG A 178 14.12 3.32 3.64
N VAL A 179 14.17 4.21 4.63
CA VAL A 179 13.25 5.35 4.76
C VAL A 179 13.34 6.21 3.51
N ALA A 180 14.55 6.62 3.12
CA ALA A 180 14.79 7.43 1.94
C ALA A 180 14.28 6.76 0.65
N ARG A 181 14.66 5.51 0.38
CA ARG A 181 14.31 4.83 -0.88
C ARG A 181 12.83 4.56 -1.02
N PHE A 182 12.20 4.01 0.02
CA PHE A 182 10.89 3.38 -0.11
C PHE A 182 9.75 4.19 0.51
N HIS A 183 10.03 5.04 1.50
CA HIS A 183 8.98 5.70 2.30
C HIS A 183 8.90 7.20 2.09
N LEU A 184 9.97 7.84 1.61
CA LEU A 184 9.99 9.26 1.26
C LEU A 184 9.54 9.48 -0.19
N VAL A 185 8.35 8.98 -0.50
CA VAL A 185 7.75 9.00 -1.84
C VAL A 185 6.33 9.57 -1.79
N ASP A 186 5.92 10.28 -2.85
CA ASP A 186 4.53 10.68 -3.03
C ASP A 186 3.67 9.51 -3.57
N ASN A 187 3.08 8.74 -2.65
CA ASN A 187 2.08 7.70 -2.93
C ASN A 187 0.65 8.17 -2.64
N THR A 188 0.41 9.48 -2.55
CA THR A 188 -0.89 10.08 -2.23
C THR A 188 -1.92 9.99 -3.35
N ARG A 189 -1.58 9.39 -4.50
CA ARG A 189 -2.51 9.23 -5.63
C ARG A 189 -2.58 7.80 -6.13
N GLY A 190 -1.52 7.02 -5.93
CA GLY A 190 -1.40 5.68 -6.47
C GLY A 190 0.02 5.15 -6.29
N GLU A 191 0.46 4.32 -7.22
CA GLU A 191 1.78 3.69 -7.15
C GLU A 191 2.90 4.70 -7.43
N PRO A 192 3.80 4.94 -6.47
CA PRO A 192 4.95 5.81 -6.68
C PRO A 192 6.09 5.06 -7.40
N PRO A 193 6.97 5.74 -8.12
CA PRO A 193 8.29 5.22 -8.41
C PRO A 193 9.16 5.28 -7.14
N ILE A 194 9.90 4.20 -6.89
CA ILE A 194 10.85 4.09 -5.77
C ILE A 194 12.17 4.74 -6.18
N TRP A 195 12.91 5.29 -5.22
CA TRP A 195 14.22 5.90 -5.50
C TRP A 195 15.31 4.84 -5.67
N GLU A 196 16.13 5.01 -6.70
CA GLU A 196 17.36 4.24 -6.84
C GLU A 196 18.41 4.68 -5.81
N PRO A 197 19.41 3.85 -5.45
CA PRO A 197 20.43 4.24 -4.49
C PRO A 197 21.19 5.50 -4.94
N THR A 198 21.37 5.63 -6.26
CA THR A 198 22.05 6.78 -6.89
C THR A 198 21.20 8.06 -6.91
N GLU A 199 19.92 7.99 -6.57
CA GLU A 199 19.00 9.13 -6.51
C GLU A 199 18.91 9.75 -5.10
N ILE A 200 19.56 9.11 -4.12
CA ILE A 200 19.71 9.62 -2.75
C ILE A 200 20.97 10.48 -2.73
N ARG A 201 20.80 11.80 -2.81
CA ARG A 201 21.92 12.75 -2.80
C ARG A 201 22.43 12.99 -1.39
N GLU A 202 21.51 13.05 -0.44
CA GLU A 202 21.80 13.20 0.98
C GLU A 202 20.73 12.47 1.79
N VAL A 203 21.17 11.71 2.79
CA VAL A 203 20.31 11.27 3.89
C VAL A 203 21.16 11.26 5.15
N SER A 204 20.72 12.00 6.15
CA SER A 204 21.37 12.07 7.46
C SER A 204 20.31 12.19 8.53
N VAL A 205 20.26 11.21 9.41
CA VAL A 205 19.37 11.18 10.57
C VAL A 205 20.22 10.93 11.81
N THR A 206 20.04 11.79 12.81
CA THR A 206 20.62 11.66 14.13
C THR A 206 19.54 11.38 15.16
N LEU A 207 19.89 10.57 16.15
CA LEU A 207 19.08 10.30 17.32
C LEU A 207 19.94 10.61 18.54
N SER A 208 19.48 11.54 19.39
CA SER A 208 20.14 11.90 20.63
C SER A 208 19.08 12.11 21.69
N ASP A 209 19.22 11.46 22.84
CA ASP A 209 18.32 11.61 23.98
C ASP A 209 16.84 11.46 23.61
N GLY A 210 16.54 10.48 22.76
CA GLY A 210 15.19 10.21 22.23
C GLY A 210 14.70 11.20 21.17
N SER A 211 15.41 12.32 20.94
CA SER A 211 15.07 13.29 19.90
C SER A 211 15.70 12.92 18.56
N LEU A 212 14.88 12.88 17.51
CA LEU A 212 15.31 12.62 16.13
C LEU A 212 15.36 13.92 15.34
N GLY A 213 16.46 14.14 14.63
CA GLY A 213 16.62 15.22 13.66
C GLY A 213 17.28 14.70 12.39
N GLY A 214 16.94 15.26 11.24
CA GLY A 214 17.58 14.83 10.01
C GLY A 214 17.24 15.68 8.80
N LYS A 215 17.94 15.40 7.71
CA LYS A 215 17.75 16.01 6.40
C LYS A 215 17.87 14.96 5.31
N VAL A 216 17.12 15.17 4.23
CA VAL A 216 17.17 14.34 3.04
C VAL A 216 17.11 15.20 1.79
N GLN A 217 17.86 14.81 0.77
CA GLN A 217 17.79 15.33 -0.58
C GLN A 217 17.70 14.17 -1.56
N LEU A 218 16.57 14.07 -2.25
CA LEU A 218 16.29 13.04 -3.23
C LEU A 218 16.05 13.70 -4.57
N ALA A 219 16.64 13.17 -5.64
CA ALA A 219 16.26 13.56 -6.97
C ALA A 219 16.64 12.48 -7.98
N ASN A 220 15.76 12.28 -8.95
CA ASN A 220 16.05 11.36 -10.03
C ASN A 220 17.16 11.89 -10.94
N GLN A 221 17.72 11.01 -11.75
CA GLN A 221 18.81 11.35 -12.67
C GLN A 221 18.46 12.49 -13.62
N ARG A 222 17.18 12.62 -14.01
CA ARG A 222 16.69 13.68 -14.90
C ARG A 222 16.45 15.02 -14.18
N GLY A 223 16.48 15.06 -12.85
CA GLY A 223 16.18 16.24 -12.03
C GLY A 223 14.71 16.68 -12.05
N ASN A 224 13.82 15.99 -12.76
CA ASN A 224 12.42 16.38 -12.92
C ASN A 224 11.49 15.80 -11.83
N ARG A 225 12.03 14.98 -10.93
CA ARG A 225 11.36 14.50 -9.72
C ARG A 225 12.33 14.51 -8.55
N GLY A 226 11.88 14.95 -7.38
CA GLY A 226 12.72 14.99 -6.18
C GLY A 226 11.96 15.35 -4.91
N PHE A 227 12.67 15.31 -3.79
CA PHE A 227 12.18 15.68 -2.47
C PHE A 227 13.32 16.19 -1.60
N ASP A 228 13.24 17.47 -1.22
CA ASP A 228 14.16 18.08 -0.26
C ASP A 228 13.39 18.31 1.04
N ALA A 229 13.80 17.67 2.14
CA ALA A 229 13.02 17.67 3.36
C ALA A 229 13.87 17.59 4.63
N GLU A 230 13.24 17.97 5.74
CA GLU A 230 13.74 17.79 7.09
C GLU A 230 12.93 16.70 7.81
N LEU A 231 13.58 16.00 8.73
CA LEU A 231 12.97 15.01 9.60
C LEU A 231 13.08 15.50 11.04
N LYS A 232 11.98 15.36 11.79
CA LYS A 232 11.93 15.61 13.23
C LYS A 232 11.10 14.51 13.89
N GLY A 233 11.48 14.11 15.09
CA GLY A 233 10.75 13.05 15.77
C GLY A 233 11.20 12.81 17.20
N GLU A 234 10.54 11.83 17.81
CA GLU A 234 10.76 11.37 19.16
C GLU A 234 10.68 9.84 19.21
N ILE A 235 11.61 9.23 19.93
CA ILE A 235 11.67 7.79 20.18
C ILE A 235 11.77 7.59 21.68
N GLU A 236 10.86 6.81 22.25
CA GLU A 236 10.87 6.45 23.66
C GLU A 236 11.22 4.97 23.80
N VAL A 237 12.17 4.68 24.69
CA VAL A 237 12.61 3.32 25.00
C VAL A 237 12.29 3.02 26.47
N LYS A 238 11.60 1.90 26.72
CA LYS A 238 11.34 1.38 28.06
C LYS A 238 11.72 -0.09 28.12
N ALA A 239 12.43 -0.49 29.18
CA ALA A 239 12.83 -1.87 29.41
C ALA A 239 13.47 -2.56 28.18
N GLY A 240 14.32 -1.83 27.44
CA GLY A 240 15.00 -2.34 26.26
C GLY A 240 14.10 -2.54 25.02
N GLN A 241 12.95 -1.87 24.97
CA GLN A 241 12.01 -1.89 23.85
C GLN A 241 11.64 -0.47 23.43
N VAL A 242 11.53 -0.24 22.13
CA VAL A 242 10.92 0.99 21.61
C VAL A 242 9.41 0.94 21.86
N VAL A 243 8.90 1.84 22.69
CA VAL A 243 7.47 1.94 23.05
C VAL A 243 6.78 3.12 22.38
N ARG A 244 7.56 4.04 21.81
CA ARG A 244 7.06 5.15 21.00
C ARG A 244 8.06 5.43 19.89
N PHE A 245 7.53 5.62 18.70
CA PHE A 245 8.29 6.10 17.55
C PHE A 245 7.36 7.05 16.82
N ASP A 246 7.66 8.35 16.88
CA ASP A 246 6.97 9.38 16.12
C ASP A 246 8.00 10.14 15.30
N MET A 247 7.83 10.18 13.97
CA MET A 247 8.68 10.96 13.10
C MET A 247 7.84 11.61 12.02
N VAL A 248 8.12 12.87 11.72
CA VAL A 248 7.55 13.60 10.60
C VAL A 248 8.68 14.07 9.70
N CYS A 249 8.54 13.77 8.41
CA CYS A 249 9.32 14.36 7.34
C CYS A 249 8.47 15.41 6.64
N LEU A 250 8.95 16.64 6.54
CA LEU A 250 8.27 17.73 5.85
C LEU A 250 9.26 18.43 4.92
N GLY A 251 8.83 18.66 3.67
CA GLY A 251 9.68 19.31 2.69
C GLY A 251 8.98 19.64 1.40
N GLN A 252 9.77 19.98 0.39
CA GLN A 252 9.31 20.34 -0.94
C GLN A 252 9.54 19.18 -1.91
N PHE A 253 8.45 18.56 -2.35
CA PHE A 253 8.44 17.53 -3.40
C PHE A 253 8.21 18.18 -4.76
N TRP A 254 8.69 17.56 -5.84
CA TRP A 254 8.32 17.94 -7.21
C TRP A 254 8.26 16.74 -8.14
N GLY A 255 7.51 16.91 -9.24
CA GLY A 255 7.30 15.87 -10.25
C GLY A 255 6.29 14.81 -9.83
N ASP A 256 5.99 13.90 -10.75
CA ASP A 256 5.11 12.76 -10.52
C ASP A 256 5.62 11.47 -11.20
N GLY A 257 5.03 10.36 -10.80
CA GLY A 257 5.33 9.04 -11.36
C GLY A 257 4.64 8.78 -12.69
N PRO A 258 5.09 7.77 -13.46
CA PRO A 258 4.45 7.40 -14.72
C PRO A 258 3.06 6.77 -14.52
N TYR A 259 2.78 6.19 -13.35
CA TYR A 259 1.58 5.37 -13.09
C TYR A 259 0.36 6.16 -12.64
N THR A 260 0.56 7.26 -11.90
CA THR A 260 -0.53 8.13 -11.46
C THR A 260 -0.09 9.58 -11.47
N ARG A 261 -0.58 10.30 -12.50
CA ARG A 261 -0.27 11.72 -12.74
C ARG A 261 -1.12 12.65 -11.88
N GLY A 262 -0.81 13.94 -11.94
CA GLY A 262 -1.61 14.99 -11.31
C GLY A 262 -1.08 15.40 -9.94
N ALA A 263 0.25 15.49 -9.81
CA ALA A 263 0.86 16.28 -8.74
C ALA A 263 0.56 17.78 -8.92
N PRO A 264 0.69 18.59 -7.86
CA PRO A 264 0.85 20.03 -8.02
C PRO A 264 1.99 20.38 -9.00
N VAL A 265 1.86 21.50 -9.69
CA VAL A 265 2.89 21.99 -10.60
C VAL A 265 4.02 22.61 -9.80
N GLY A 266 5.27 22.32 -10.18
CA GLY A 266 6.45 22.85 -9.51
C GLY A 266 6.77 22.12 -8.21
N ARG A 267 7.29 22.87 -7.22
CA ARG A 267 7.57 22.37 -5.88
C ARG A 267 6.34 22.55 -4.99
N PHE A 268 6.03 21.55 -4.18
CA PHE A 268 4.88 21.56 -3.28
C PHE A 268 5.20 20.89 -1.94
N PRO A 269 4.53 21.33 -0.85
CA PRO A 269 4.76 20.74 0.46
C PRO A 269 4.17 19.32 0.55
N LEU A 270 5.04 18.35 0.86
CA LEU A 270 4.67 16.98 1.18
C LEU A 270 5.08 16.69 2.63
N ALA A 271 4.14 16.17 3.42
CA ALA A 271 4.41 15.66 4.76
C ALA A 271 4.26 14.14 4.78
N ILE A 272 5.16 13.46 5.48
CA ILE A 272 5.16 12.01 5.68
C ILE A 272 5.38 11.72 7.16
N SER A 273 4.43 11.06 7.81
CA SER A 273 4.55 10.67 9.22
C SER A 273 4.81 9.17 9.37
N PHE A 274 5.49 8.83 10.46
CA PHE A 274 5.82 7.49 10.88
C PHE A 274 5.40 7.36 12.35
N THR A 275 4.59 6.35 12.66
CA THR A 275 4.13 6.09 14.03
C THR A 275 4.23 4.61 14.35
N LEU A 276 4.69 4.25 15.55
CA LEU A 276 4.73 2.86 16.00
C LEU A 276 3.33 2.22 15.90
N ALA A 277 3.26 1.06 15.24
CA ALA A 277 2.04 0.28 15.18
C ALA A 277 1.75 -0.40 16.53
N ASP A 278 0.49 -0.39 16.93
CA ASP A 278 0.00 -1.07 18.14
C ASP A 278 -0.48 -2.51 17.87
N GLY A 279 -0.50 -2.94 16.60
CA GLY A 279 -0.94 -4.27 16.18
C GLY A 279 -2.45 -4.48 16.21
N THR A 280 -3.25 -3.46 16.55
CA THR A 280 -4.71 -3.55 16.61
C THR A 280 -5.37 -3.40 15.24
N ASP A 281 -4.67 -2.81 14.27
CA ASP A 281 -5.16 -2.64 12.91
C ASP A 281 -4.69 -3.79 12.01
N ILE A 282 -5.63 -4.44 11.32
CA ILE A 282 -5.32 -5.52 10.38
C ILE A 282 -4.32 -5.11 9.30
N ALA A 283 -4.30 -3.83 8.94
CA ALA A 283 -3.38 -3.31 7.95
C ALA A 283 -1.93 -3.25 8.44
N ASP A 284 -1.63 -3.40 9.74
CA ASP A 284 -0.25 -3.47 10.26
C ASP A 284 0.48 -4.74 9.78
N LYS A 285 -0.26 -5.77 9.36
CA LYS A 285 0.30 -7.01 8.79
C LYS A 285 0.62 -6.89 7.31
N VAL A 286 0.18 -5.82 6.64
CA VAL A 286 0.40 -5.64 5.20
C VAL A 286 1.87 -5.30 4.96
N PRO A 287 2.55 -5.97 4.01
CA PRO A 287 3.93 -5.67 3.69
C PRO A 287 4.10 -4.26 3.11
N PRO A 288 5.26 -3.61 3.33
CA PRO A 288 5.61 -2.32 2.74
C PRO A 288 5.44 -2.34 1.22
N GLN A 289 4.88 -1.27 0.63
CA GLN A 289 4.71 -1.18 -0.82
C GLN A 289 6.02 -1.35 -1.58
N GLY A 290 7.12 -0.78 -1.05
CA GLY A 290 8.45 -0.90 -1.63
C GLY A 290 9.06 -2.32 -1.60
N SER A 291 8.47 -3.25 -0.84
CA SER A 291 8.99 -4.62 -0.67
C SER A 291 8.46 -5.63 -1.68
N ARG A 292 7.60 -5.21 -2.62
CA ARG A 292 6.73 -6.09 -3.41
C ARG A 292 7.45 -7.30 -4.05
N GLY A 293 7.31 -8.48 -3.44
CA GLY A 293 7.93 -9.74 -3.91
C GLY A 293 9.47 -9.77 -3.82
N TRP A 294 10.07 -8.87 -3.04
CA TRP A 294 11.50 -8.70 -2.82
C TRP A 294 11.79 -8.13 -1.42
N VAL A 295 11.22 -8.76 -0.39
CA VAL A 295 11.42 -8.34 1.01
C VAL A 295 12.89 -8.33 1.38
N GLU A 296 13.68 -9.29 0.90
CA GLU A 296 15.10 -9.39 1.22
C GLU A 296 15.89 -8.12 0.86
N GLY A 297 15.70 -7.59 -0.35
CA GLY A 297 16.36 -6.37 -0.78
C GLY A 297 15.72 -5.10 -0.25
N TYR A 298 14.44 -5.14 0.15
CA TYR A 298 13.86 -4.08 0.96
C TYR A 298 14.49 -4.03 2.36
N ILE A 299 14.75 -5.19 2.98
CA ILE A 299 15.35 -5.28 4.31
C ILE A 299 16.87 -5.02 4.27
N ARG A 300 17.51 -5.20 3.13
CA ARG A 300 18.94 -4.94 2.92
C ARG A 300 19.11 -4.02 1.71
N PRO A 301 18.71 -2.74 1.86
CA PRO A 301 18.54 -1.80 0.75
C PRO A 301 19.85 -1.24 0.19
#